data_AF-A0A939U4W1-F1
#
_entry.id   AF-A0A939U4W1-F1
#
_cell.length_a   1.000
_cell.length_b   1.000
_cell.length_c   1.000
_cell.angle_alpha   90.00
_cell.angle_beta   90.00
_cell.angle_gamma   90.00
#
_symmetry.space_group_name_H-M   'P 1'
#
loop_
_entity.id
_entity.type
_entity.pdbx_description
1 polymer ?
#
loop_
_entity_poly.entity_id
_entity_poly.type
_entity_poly.pdbx_seq_one_letter_code
_entity_poly.pdbx_strand_id
1 'polypeptide(L)'
;MKKEVLTGLVLFCATACPAFADGMKTFGTVEQIAAAENTFTVRGDDGHMYLFNINEMTEMEKNGKWFDEEVSLTDLNTGDRVQVEYFADNPDYLIVDEVEIFPPKTKKQMKNKKKK
;
A
#
# COMPACT_ATOMS: atom_id res chain seq x y z
N MET A 1 -61.07 12.64 -12.07
CA MET A 1 -59.68 13.14 -12.15
C MET A 1 -59.39 13.99 -10.92
N LYS A 2 -58.43 13.57 -10.10
CA LYS A 2 -57.51 14.35 -9.25
C LYS A 2 -56.72 13.33 -8.42
N LYS A 3 -55.40 13.33 -8.62
CA LYS A 3 -54.42 12.39 -8.06
C LYS A 3 -53.71 13.16 -6.97
N GLU A 4 -53.66 12.67 -5.73
CA GLU A 4 -52.76 13.27 -4.73
C GLU A 4 -52.03 12.11 -4.04
N VAL A 5 -50.79 11.91 -4.46
CA VAL A 5 -49.82 10.97 -3.89
C VAL A 5 -49.13 11.72 -2.77
N LEU A 6 -49.32 11.29 -1.52
CA LEU A 6 -48.60 11.88 -0.38
C LEU A 6 -47.38 11.00 -0.06
N THR A 7 -46.27 11.43 -0.62
CA THR A 7 -44.93 10.87 -0.52
C THR A 7 -44.41 11.01 0.92
N GLY A 8 -44.28 9.90 1.64
CA GLY A 8 -43.60 9.87 2.94
C GLY A 8 -42.08 9.90 2.76
N LEU A 9 -41.45 11.03 3.07
CA LEU A 9 -40.00 11.19 3.12
C LEU A 9 -39.46 10.48 4.37
N VAL A 10 -38.91 9.27 4.20
CA VAL A 10 -38.16 8.58 5.25
C VAL A 10 -36.76 9.19 5.31
N LEU A 11 -36.50 9.97 6.37
CA LEU A 11 -35.20 10.58 6.65
C LEU A 11 -34.24 9.51 7.18
N PHE A 12 -33.41 8.96 6.30
CA PHE A 12 -32.33 8.02 6.64
C PHE A 12 -31.11 8.84 7.10
N CYS A 13 -31.05 9.20 8.38
CA CYS A 13 -29.82 9.76 8.97
C CYS A 13 -28.80 8.62 9.12
N ALA A 14 -27.99 8.42 8.09
CA ALA A 14 -26.82 7.57 8.15
C ALA A 14 -25.88 8.08 9.23
N THR A 15 -25.59 7.22 10.20
CA THR A 15 -24.58 7.43 11.24
C THR A 15 -23.21 7.53 10.57
N ALA A 16 -22.65 8.75 10.50
CA ALA A 16 -21.25 8.94 10.16
C ALA A 16 -20.41 8.47 11.36
N CYS A 17 -20.02 7.21 11.37
CA CYS A 17 -18.88 6.79 12.17
C CYS A 17 -17.62 7.44 11.58
N PRO A 18 -16.78 8.12 12.37
CA PRO A 18 -15.40 8.32 11.97
C PRO A 18 -14.76 6.93 12.00
N ALA A 19 -14.70 6.26 10.84
CA ALA A 19 -13.80 5.15 10.67
C ALA A 19 -12.40 5.75 10.81
N PHE A 20 -11.71 5.43 11.89
CA PHE A 20 -10.26 5.60 11.96
C PHE A 20 -9.70 4.97 10.69
N ALA A 21 -9.07 5.79 9.85
CA ALA A 21 -8.57 5.39 8.55
C ALA A 21 -7.44 4.37 8.75
N ASP A 22 -7.79 3.09 8.78
CA ASP A 22 -6.84 2.00 8.56
C ASP A 22 -6.37 2.16 7.11
N GLY A 23 -5.09 2.46 6.90
CA GLY A 23 -4.52 2.68 5.57
C GLY A 23 -4.84 1.51 4.64
N MET A 24 -5.06 1.80 3.36
CA MET A 24 -5.23 0.72 2.38
C MET A 24 -3.89 0.00 2.22
N LYS A 25 -3.91 -1.33 2.09
CA LYS A 25 -2.68 -2.13 1.98
C LYS A 25 -2.61 -2.85 0.64
N THR A 26 -1.43 -2.86 0.02
CA THR A 26 -1.16 -3.70 -1.17
C THR A 26 0.13 -4.47 -1.00
N PHE A 27 0.17 -5.67 -1.57
CA PHE A 27 1.38 -6.47 -1.69
C PHE A 27 1.74 -6.58 -3.15
N GLY A 28 3.03 -6.45 -3.46
CA GLY A 28 3.46 -6.54 -4.85
C GLY A 28 4.96 -6.57 -5.02
N THR A 29 5.37 -6.31 -6.26
CA THR A 29 6.76 -6.26 -6.68
C THR A 29 7.09 -4.89 -7.25
N VAL A 30 8.20 -4.31 -6.81
CA VAL A 30 8.67 -3.01 -7.31
C VAL A 30 9.11 -3.14 -8.77
N GLU A 31 8.53 -2.34 -9.67
CA GLU A 31 8.91 -2.33 -11.09
C GLU A 31 9.83 -1.15 -11.44
N GLN A 32 9.56 0.04 -10.91
CA GLN A 32 10.35 1.24 -11.19
C GLN A 32 10.54 2.09 -9.93
N ILE A 33 11.69 2.76 -9.85
CA ILE A 33 12.03 3.68 -8.77
C ILE A 33 12.49 4.99 -9.41
N ALA A 34 11.87 6.10 -9.03
CA ALA A 34 12.23 7.44 -9.43
C ALA A 34 12.57 8.25 -8.18
N ALA A 35 13.77 8.02 -7.63
CA ALA A 35 14.22 8.63 -6.38
C ALA A 35 14.25 10.17 -6.44
N ALA A 36 14.50 10.76 -7.62
CA ALA A 36 14.46 12.22 -7.78
C ALA A 36 13.04 12.81 -7.65
N GLU A 37 12.01 12.00 -7.86
CA GLU A 37 10.60 12.39 -7.81
C GLU A 37 9.93 11.89 -6.52
N ASN A 38 10.67 11.21 -5.65
CA ASN A 38 10.16 10.50 -4.47
C ASN A 38 8.99 9.55 -4.82
N THR A 39 9.07 8.88 -5.98
CA THR A 39 8.06 7.93 -6.41
C THR A 39 8.64 6.56 -6.74
N PHE A 40 7.77 5.55 -6.67
CA PHE A 40 8.06 4.21 -7.15
C PHE A 40 6.77 3.54 -7.63
N THR A 41 6.91 2.56 -8.51
CA THR A 41 5.78 1.78 -9.01
C THR A 41 5.84 0.34 -8.52
N VAL A 42 4.66 -0.18 -8.16
CA VAL A 42 4.49 -1.56 -7.72
C VAL A 42 3.48 -2.24 -8.61
N ARG A 43 3.85 -3.39 -9.16
CA ARG A 43 2.87 -4.35 -9.67
C ARG A 43 2.31 -5.12 -8.49
N GLY A 44 1.04 -4.87 -8.16
CA GLY A 44 0.32 -5.57 -7.12
C GLY A 44 0.07 -7.04 -7.48
N ASP A 45 -0.07 -7.87 -6.45
CA ASP A 45 -0.44 -9.28 -6.60
C ASP A 45 -1.88 -9.45 -7.11
N ASP A 46 -2.69 -8.40 -7.00
CA ASP A 46 -4.00 -8.25 -7.61
C ASP A 46 -3.95 -7.96 -9.13
N GLY A 47 -2.75 -7.74 -9.68
CA GLY A 47 -2.53 -7.44 -11.10
C GLY A 47 -2.62 -5.95 -11.45
N HIS A 48 -2.90 -5.07 -10.49
CA HIS A 48 -2.94 -3.63 -10.70
C HIS A 48 -1.52 -3.02 -10.67
N MET A 49 -1.36 -1.89 -11.37
CA MET A 49 -0.16 -1.08 -11.31
C MET A 49 -0.43 0.13 -10.41
N TYR A 50 0.39 0.28 -9.38
CA TYR A 50 0.30 1.35 -8.40
C TYR A 50 1.47 2.32 -8.57
N LEU A 51 1.18 3.62 -8.58
CA LEU A 51 2.18 4.69 -8.47
C LEU A 51 2.12 5.26 -7.06
N PHE A 52 3.22 5.12 -6.34
CA PHE A 52 3.35 5.58 -4.96
C PHE A 52 4.24 6.81 -4.87
N ASN A 53 3.86 7.74 -4.02
CA ASN A 53 4.66 8.91 -3.63
C ASN A 53 4.98 8.85 -2.14
N ILE A 54 6.26 9.07 -1.84
CA ILE A 54 6.81 9.09 -0.48
C ILE A 54 6.95 10.53 -0.03
N ASN A 55 6.62 10.78 1.23
CA ASN A 55 6.79 12.08 1.88
C ASN A 55 7.56 11.94 3.21
N GLU A 56 7.72 13.04 3.94
CA GLU A 56 8.47 13.08 5.20
C GLU A 56 7.83 12.27 6.34
N MET A 57 6.56 11.89 6.21
CA MET A 57 5.83 11.08 7.19
C MET A 57 5.84 9.60 6.84
N THR A 58 6.34 9.22 5.66
CA THR A 58 6.39 7.83 5.24
C THR A 58 7.42 7.05 6.06
N GLU A 59 6.99 5.98 6.69
CA GLU A 59 7.87 5.02 7.37
C GLU A 59 8.27 3.91 6.39
N MET A 60 9.56 3.53 6.37
CA MET A 60 10.03 2.44 5.52
C MET A 60 10.93 1.52 6.32
N GLU A 61 10.58 0.23 6.32
CA GLU A 61 11.29 -0.79 7.05
C GLU A 61 11.66 -1.95 6.14
N LYS A 62 12.82 -2.55 6.39
CA LYS A 62 13.26 -3.75 5.72
C LYS A 62 13.25 -4.92 6.70
N ASN A 63 12.44 -5.92 6.38
CA ASN A 63 12.26 -7.08 7.25
C ASN A 63 13.59 -7.85 7.39
N GLY A 64 14.16 -7.76 8.59
CA GLY A 64 15.42 -8.35 8.98
C GLY A 64 15.24 -9.61 9.83
N LYS A 65 16.26 -10.47 9.89
CA LYS A 65 16.16 -11.74 10.66
C LYS A 65 16.12 -11.57 12.17
N TRP A 66 16.55 -10.42 12.68
CA TRP A 66 16.74 -10.18 14.11
C TRP A 66 16.10 -8.87 14.56
N PHE A 67 16.11 -7.84 13.71
CA PHE A 67 15.46 -6.55 13.89
C PHE A 67 15.10 -5.99 12.51
N ASP A 68 14.02 -5.23 12.44
CA ASP A 68 13.67 -4.45 11.27
C ASP A 68 14.65 -3.27 11.15
N GLU A 69 15.07 -2.98 9.92
CA GLU A 69 16.01 -1.92 9.60
C GLU A 69 15.23 -0.76 8.98
N GLU A 70 15.28 0.42 9.61
CA GLU A 70 14.77 1.65 9.03
C GLU A 70 15.58 1.96 7.76
N VAL A 71 14.88 2.14 6.65
CA VAL A 71 15.46 2.31 5.32
C VAL A 71 14.84 3.50 4.60
N SER A 72 15.38 3.84 3.44
CA SER A 72 14.86 4.91 2.60
C SER A 72 14.48 4.40 1.21
N LEU A 73 13.85 5.26 0.41
CA LEU A 73 13.58 4.97 -1.00
C LEU A 73 14.84 4.56 -1.79
N THR A 74 16.02 5.05 -1.38
CA THR A 74 17.28 4.71 -2.08
C THR A 74 17.76 3.29 -1.82
N ASP A 75 17.25 2.63 -0.78
CA ASP A 75 17.56 1.24 -0.42
C ASP A 75 16.64 0.23 -1.10
N LEU A 76 15.54 0.71 -1.69
CA LEU A 76 14.59 -0.07 -2.47
C LEU A 76 15.22 -0.49 -3.81
N ASN A 77 14.96 -1.72 -4.25
CA ASN A 77 15.44 -2.22 -5.52
C ASN A 77 14.28 -2.70 -6.40
N THR A 78 14.42 -2.51 -7.72
CA THR A 78 13.51 -3.15 -8.67
C THR A 78 13.56 -4.67 -8.49
N GLY A 79 12.37 -5.28 -8.38
CA GLY A 79 12.20 -6.71 -8.08
C GLY A 79 12.07 -7.05 -6.60
N ASP A 80 12.23 -6.09 -5.68
CA ASP A 80 11.90 -6.30 -4.27
C ASP A 80 10.40 -6.55 -4.12
N ARG A 81 10.07 -7.45 -3.18
CA ARG A 81 8.70 -7.67 -2.72
C ARG A 81 8.41 -6.66 -1.63
N VAL A 82 7.26 -6.00 -1.71
CA VAL A 82 6.85 -5.00 -0.72
C VAL A 82 5.41 -5.20 -0.28
N GLN A 83 5.14 -4.83 0.97
CA GLN A 83 3.82 -4.44 1.44
C GLN A 83 3.82 -2.91 1.57
N VAL A 84 2.80 -2.25 1.04
CA VAL A 84 2.67 -0.80 1.08
C VAL A 84 1.34 -0.44 1.69
N GLU A 85 1.36 0.35 2.76
CA GLU A 85 0.18 1.01 3.35
C GLU A 85 0.08 2.42 2.79
N TYR A 86 -1.12 2.84 2.38
CA TYR A 86 -1.30 4.08 1.65
C TYR A 86 -2.67 4.74 1.81
N PHE A 87 -2.72 6.03 1.49
CA PHE A 87 -3.92 6.84 1.36
C PHE A 87 -4.19 7.18 -0.11
N ALA A 88 -5.46 7.10 -0.52
CA ALA A 88 -5.92 7.34 -1.89
C ALA A 88 -6.50 8.77 -2.06
N ASP A 89 -5.82 9.77 -1.49
CA ASP A 89 -6.30 11.16 -1.46
C ASP A 89 -5.99 11.93 -2.75
N ASN A 90 -5.14 11.39 -3.62
CA ASN A 90 -4.75 11.97 -4.90
C ASN A 90 -5.14 11.02 -6.07
N PRO A 91 -5.67 11.54 -7.19
CA PRO A 91 -6.10 10.71 -8.32
C PRO A 91 -4.95 10.18 -9.19
N ASP A 92 -3.77 10.79 -9.14
CA ASP A 92 -2.63 10.47 -10.00
C ASP A 92 -1.63 9.52 -9.33
N TYR A 93 -1.52 9.58 -8.00
CA TYR A 93 -0.63 8.75 -7.20
C TYR A 93 -1.20 8.50 -5.79
N LEU A 94 -0.64 7.51 -5.11
CA LEU A 94 -1.02 7.12 -3.76
C LEU A 94 0.03 7.61 -2.76
N ILE A 95 -0.41 8.20 -1.65
CA ILE A 95 0.49 8.66 -0.59
C ILE A 95 0.81 7.49 0.31
N VAL A 96 2.10 7.21 0.49
CA VAL A 96 2.55 6.11 1.32
C VAL A 96 2.57 6.50 2.79
N ASP A 97 1.98 5.64 3.61
CA ASP A 97 2.09 5.68 5.07
C ASP A 97 3.29 4.82 5.51
N GLU A 98 3.30 3.55 5.12
CA GLU A 98 4.32 2.58 5.51
C GLU A 98 4.76 1.69 4.32
N VAL A 99 6.05 1.33 4.24
CA VAL A 99 6.57 0.30 3.33
C VAL A 99 7.36 -0.74 4.10
N GLU A 100 6.91 -1.99 4.03
CA GLU A 100 7.69 -3.15 4.49
C GLU A 100 8.35 -3.85 3.29
N ILE A 101 9.68 -3.93 3.29
CA ILE A 101 10.48 -4.54 2.23
C ILE A 101 10.84 -5.98 2.59
N PHE A 102 10.45 -6.91 1.72
CA PHE A 102 10.76 -8.34 1.80
C PHE A 102 11.83 -8.70 0.76
N PRO A 103 13.13 -8.65 1.10
CA PRO A 103 14.19 -8.97 0.14
C PRO A 103 14.06 -10.41 -0.39
N PRO A 104 14.43 -10.66 -1.66
CA PRO A 104 14.34 -11.99 -2.26
C PRO A 104 15.15 -13.01 -1.43
N LYS A 105 14.51 -14.14 -1.09
CA LYS A 105 15.14 -15.20 -0.29
C LYS A 105 16.44 -15.64 -0.96
N THR A 106 17.57 -15.41 -0.29
CA THR A 106 18.88 -15.86 -0.79
C THR A 106 18.87 -17.38 -1.06
N LYS A 107 19.59 -17.85 -2.10
CA LYS A 107 19.65 -19.27 -2.52
C LYS A 107 19.96 -20.24 -1.37
N LYS A 108 20.68 -19.77 -0.34
CA LYS A 108 21.01 -20.53 0.89
C LYS A 108 19.78 -20.83 1.74
N GLN A 109 18.79 -19.93 1.79
CA GLN A 109 17.54 -20.09 2.54
C GLN A 109 16.54 -21.00 1.83
N MET A 110 16.52 -20.97 0.50
CA MET A 110 15.67 -21.88 -0.30
C MET A 110 16.10 -23.35 -0.21
N LYS A 111 17.42 -23.63 -0.07
CA LYS A 111 17.94 -25.00 0.08
C LYS A 111 17.54 -25.66 1.42
N ASN A 112 17.39 -24.89 2.50
CA ASN A 112 17.05 -25.45 3.82
C ASN A 112 15.57 -25.82 3.96
N LYS A 113 14.67 -25.27 3.12
CA LYS A 113 13.24 -25.59 3.16
C LYS A 113 12.89 -26.89 2.40
N LYS A 114 13.77 -27.36 1.51
CA LYS A 114 13.60 -28.64 0.76
C LYS A 114 14.12 -29.88 1.51
N LYS A 115 14.60 -29.73 2.76
CA LYS A 115 15.12 -30.83 3.58
C LYS A 115 14.23 -31.18 4.79
N LYS A 116 13.00 -30.67 4.83
CA LYS A 116 11.97 -31.12 5.78
C LYS A 116 10.87 -31.82 5.01
#